data_AF-A0A3M6EZQ1-F1
#
_entry.id   AF-A0A3M6EZQ1-F1
#
_cell.length_a   1.000
_cell.length_b   1.000
_cell.length_c   1.000
_cell.angle_alpha   90.00
_cell.angle_beta   90.00
_cell.angle_gamma   90.00
#
_symmetry.space_group_name_H-M   'P 1'
#
loop_
_entity.id
_entity.type
_entity.pdbx_description
1 polymer ?
#
loop_
_entity_poly.entity_id
_entity_poly.type
_entity_poly.pdbx_seq_one_letter_code
_entity_poly.pdbx_strand_id
1 'polypeptide(L)' 'MTEPLDYGSVCSGIEAGTAAWESLGMQAAWFAEIEPFSSAVLADHYPYAHLHQWAHDWPAKA' A
#
# COMPACT_ATOMS: atom_id res chain seq x y z
N MET A 1 1.96 -5.92 26.64
CA MET A 1 1.98 -6.28 25.21
C MET A 1 1.58 -5.02 24.47
N THR A 2 2.47 -4.43 23.68
CA THR A 2 2.14 -3.30 22.82
C THR A 2 1.25 -3.83 21.71
N GLU A 3 0.04 -3.29 21.58
CA GLU A 3 -0.85 -3.62 20.46
C GLU A 3 -0.13 -3.30 19.14
N PRO A 4 -0.31 -4.10 18.07
CA PRO A 4 0.22 -3.77 16.76
C PRO A 4 -0.19 -2.36 16.35
N LEU A 5 0.75 -1.54 15.90
CA LEU A 5 0.44 -0.21 15.39
C LEU A 5 0.03 -0.35 13.92
N ASP A 6 -1.25 -0.07 13.67
CA ASP A 6 -1.77 0.02 12.31
C ASP A 6 -1.39 1.37 11.67
N TYR A 7 -1.01 1.34 10.39
CA TYR A 7 -0.68 2.55 9.64
C TYR A 7 -1.27 2.54 8.23
N GLY A 8 -1.27 3.73 7.62
CA GLY A 8 -1.54 3.90 6.19
C GLY A 8 -0.32 4.44 5.46
N SER A 9 -0.13 4.00 4.22
CA SER A 9 0.95 4.45 3.34
C SER A 9 0.37 5.25 2.17
N VAL A 10 1.04 6.35 1.80
CA VAL A 10 0.67 7.21 0.68
C VAL A 10 1.88 7.36 -0.22
N CYS A 11 1.68 7.32 -1.54
CA CYS A 11 2.76 7.14 -2.52
C CYS A 11 3.53 5.86 -2.18
N SER A 12 2.76 4.78 -2.02
CA SER A 12 3.20 3.53 -1.40
C SER A 12 4.26 2.81 -2.25
N GLY A 13 4.32 3.10 -3.56
CA GLY A 13 5.15 2.34 -4.49
C GLY A 13 4.80 0.85 -4.41
N ILE A 14 5.81 -0.02 -4.31
CA ILE A 14 5.63 -1.46 -4.02
C ILE A 14 5.77 -1.81 -2.53
N GLU A 15 5.82 -0.77 -1.68
CA GLU A 15 5.80 -0.85 -0.21
C GLU A 15 7.10 -1.33 0.49
N ALA A 16 8.12 -0.47 0.46
CA ALA A 16 9.33 -0.65 1.28
C ALA A 16 9.09 -0.39 2.78
N GLY A 17 8.09 0.44 3.14
CA GLY A 17 7.73 0.77 4.52
C GLY A 17 7.30 -0.48 5.29
N THR A 18 6.35 -1.23 4.76
CA THR A 18 5.92 -2.53 5.32
C THR A 18 7.09 -3.49 5.50
N ALA A 19 7.95 -3.64 4.48
CA ALA A 19 9.09 -4.54 4.59
C ALA A 19 10.04 -4.17 5.75
N ALA A 20 10.21 -2.87 6.05
CA ALA A 20 11.02 -2.41 7.17
C ALA A 20 10.31 -2.59 8.53
N TRP A 21 9.01 -2.28 8.58
CA TRP A 21 8.25 -2.17 9.83
C TRP A 21 7.57 -3.46 10.28
N GLU A 22 7.45 -4.48 9.42
CA GLU A 22 6.92 -5.79 9.78
C GLU A 22 7.66 -6.40 10.99
N SER A 23 9.00 -6.28 11.01
CA SER A 23 9.85 -6.74 12.11
C SER A 23 9.60 -6.01 13.45
N LEU A 24 8.96 -4.83 13.41
CA LEU A 24 8.57 -4.04 14.57
C LEU A 24 7.14 -4.35 15.03
N GLY A 25 6.45 -5.29 14.39
CA GLY A 25 5.06 -5.65 14.69
C GLY A 25 4.04 -4.61 14.23
N MET A 26 4.38 -3.77 13.25
CA MET A 26 3.45 -2.84 12.62
C MET A 26 2.76 -3.50 11.44
N GLN A 27 1.51 -3.12 11.17
CA GLN A 27 0.74 -3.66 10.06
C GLN A 27 0.09 -2.54 9.22
N ALA A 28 0.17 -2.65 7.90
CA ALA A 28 -0.53 -1.74 7.01
C ALA A 28 -2.04 -2.02 7.03
N ALA A 29 -2.85 -1.01 7.34
CA ALA A 29 -4.30 -1.06 7.20
C ALA A 29 -4.74 -0.69 5.78
N TRP A 30 -4.02 0.23 5.12
CA TRP A 30 -4.34 0.67 3.77
C TRP A 30 -3.12 1.26 3.04
N PHE A 31 -3.18 1.22 1.71
CA PHE A 31 -2.20 1.80 0.80
C PHE A 31 -2.88 2.81 -0.14
N ALA A 32 -2.13 3.79 -0.61
CA ALA A 32 -2.54 4.68 -1.70
C ALA A 32 -1.40 4.78 -2.71
N GLU A 33 -1.67 4.40 -3.95
CA GLU A 33 -0.73 4.46 -5.07
C GLU A 33 -1.49 4.74 -6.37
N ILE A 34 -0.88 5.55 -7.25
CA ILE A 34 -1.46 5.97 -8.53
C ILE A 34 -0.86 5.18 -9.70
N GLU A 35 0.38 4.68 -9.56
CA GLU A 35 1.06 3.95 -10.61
C GLU A 35 0.44 2.55 -10.81
N PRO A 36 -0.05 2.21 -12.02
CA PRO A 36 -0.77 0.96 -12.29
C PRO A 36 -0.05 -0.33 -11.87
N PHE A 37 1.24 -0.45 -12.20
CA PHE A 37 2.01 -1.65 -11.92
C PHE A 37 2.21 -1.81 -10.41
N SER A 38 2.61 -0.74 -9.72
CA SER A 38 2.82 -0.71 -8.28
C SER A 38 1.53 -1.03 -7.54
N SER A 39 0.41 -0.44 -7.93
CA SER A 39 -0.92 -0.76 -7.40
C SER A 39 -1.30 -2.24 -7.59
N ALA A 40 -1.01 -2.82 -8.75
CA ALA A 40 -1.25 -4.25 -8.99
C ALA A 40 -0.37 -5.14 -8.09
N VAL A 41 0.90 -4.76 -7.89
CA VAL A 41 1.80 -5.44 -6.95
C VAL A 41 1.26 -5.37 -5.52
N LEU A 42 0.79 -4.21 -5.06
CA LEU A 42 0.22 -4.06 -3.72
C LEU A 42 -1.03 -4.93 -3.52
N ALA A 43 -1.93 -4.96 -4.51
CA ALA A 43 -3.14 -5.75 -4.45
C ALA A 43 -2.87 -7.26 -4.40
N ASP A 44 -1.83 -7.74 -5.08
CA ASP A 44 -1.42 -9.15 -5.09
C ASP A 44 -0.70 -9.56 -3.80
N HIS A 45 0.28 -8.76 -3.35
CA HIS A 45 1.14 -9.11 -2.22
C HIS A 45 0.51 -8.82 -0.84
N TYR A 46 -0.39 -7.84 -0.75
CA TYR A 46 -1.01 -7.41 0.50
C TYR A 46 -2.55 -7.39 0.42
N PRO A 47 -3.20 -8.52 0.11
CA PRO A 47 -4.66 -8.57 -0.13
C PRO A 47 -5.51 -8.27 1.11
N TYR A 48 -4.90 -8.24 2.30
CA TYR A 48 -5.57 -7.88 3.55
C TYR A 48 -5.71 -6.37 3.75
N ALA A 49 -4.89 -5.54 3.08
CA ALA A 49 -4.89 -4.10 3.23
C ALA A 49 -5.78 -3.44 2.16
N HIS A 50 -6.49 -2.38 2.52
CA HIS A 50 -7.31 -1.65 1.56
C HIS A 50 -6.43 -0.81 0.63
N LEU A 51 -6.49 -1.08 -0.69
CA LEU A 51 -5.81 -0.25 -1.69
C LEU A 51 -6.74 0.88 -2.18
N HIS A 52 -6.39 2.11 -1.86
CA HIS A 52 -6.97 3.31 -2.45
C HIS A 52 -6.33 3.58 -3.81
N GLN A 53 -6.98 3.05 -4.86
CA GLN A 53 -6.64 3.35 -6.25
C GLN A 53 -7.61 4.38 -6.83
N TRP A 54 -7.12 5.25 -7.72
CA TRP A 54 -8.02 5.96 -8.62
C TRP A 54 -8.47 5.02 -9.73
N ALA A 55 -9.77 5.07 -10.07
CA ALA A 55 -10.26 4.41 -11.27
C ALA A 55 -9.50 4.98 -12.49
N HIS A 56 -9.03 4.09 -13.37
CA HIS A 56 -8.19 4.35 -14.55
C HIS A 56 -8.78 5.30 -15.61
N ASP A 57 -9.80 6.08 -15.29
CA ASP A 57 -10.54 6.93 -16.23
C ASP A 57 -9.90 8.32 -16.43
N TRP A 58 -8.80 8.61 -15.71
CA TRP A 58 -8.00 9.82 -15.93
C TRP A 58 -7.07 9.62 -17.12
N PRO A 59 -6.99 10.55 -18.10
CA PRO A 59 -6.22 10.30 -19.30
C PRO A 59 -4.76 10.11 -18.89
N ALA A 60 -4.22 8.94 -19.22
CA ALA A 60 -2.80 8.65 -19.18
C ALA A 60 -2.08 9.85 -19.82
N LYS A 61 -1.47 10.70 -18.98
CA LYS A 61 -0.60 11.76 -19.47
C LYS A 61 0.65 11.05 -19.98
N ALA A 62 0.83 11.15 -21.29
CA ALA A 62 2.02 10.78 -22.04
C ALA A 62 3.31 11.32 -21.41
#